data_AF-A0A6N7Z2R5-F1
#
_entry.id   AF-A0A6N7Z2R5-F1
#
_cell.length_a   1.000
_cell.length_b   1.000
_cell.length_c   1.000
_cell.angle_alpha   90.00
_cell.angle_beta   90.00
_cell.angle_gamma   90.00
#
_symmetry.space_group_name_H-M   'P 1'
#
loop_
_entity.id
_entity.type
_entity.pdbx_description
1 polymer ?
#
loop_
_entity_poly.entity_id
_entity_poly.type
_entity_poly.pdbx_seq_one_letter_code
_entity_poly.pdbx_strand_id
1 'polypeptide(L)'
;MPLPSIGRRGNTRTDLKAVKPINPGRHRNSAREADGAVEDHELTSYLAALAPETATGPESTGTGKRFGEAQVYQLRMSLIASSQLRDIAQERGTSPQALARDWILERLSWESQAASAQRRQFADHAGTANTDQHVFDKNWS
;
A
#
# COMPACT_ATOMS: atom_id res chain seq x y z
N MET A 1 -46.24 -4.19 -12.10
CA MET A 1 -45.03 -3.34 -12.03
C MET A 1 -44.64 -2.90 -13.44
N PRO A 2 -44.79 -1.61 -13.77
CA PRO A 2 -43.88 -0.95 -14.71
C PRO A 2 -43.24 0.33 -14.10
N LEU A 3 -41.97 0.56 -14.44
CA LEU A 3 -41.13 1.67 -13.98
C LEU A 3 -41.39 2.96 -14.78
N PRO A 4 -41.27 4.17 -14.19
CA PRO A 4 -41.23 5.41 -14.96
C PRO A 4 -39.86 5.65 -15.60
N SER A 5 -39.88 5.90 -16.90
CA SER A 5 -38.77 6.34 -17.75
C SER A 5 -38.50 7.84 -17.56
N ILE A 6 -37.41 8.21 -16.90
CA ILE A 6 -36.86 9.58 -16.98
C ILE A 6 -35.61 9.55 -17.87
N GLY A 7 -35.81 9.95 -19.12
CA GLY A 7 -34.77 10.19 -20.10
C GLY A 7 -34.55 11.68 -20.31
N ARG A 8 -33.32 12.12 -19.97
CA ARG A 8 -32.46 13.09 -20.69
C ARG A 8 -32.72 14.61 -20.55
N ARG A 9 -31.56 15.29 -20.41
CA ARG A 9 -31.16 16.70 -20.74
C ARG A 9 -31.21 17.67 -19.55
N GLY A 10 -30.19 18.47 -19.24
CA GLY A 10 -28.93 18.74 -19.93
C GLY A 10 -27.98 19.60 -19.09
N ASN A 11 -26.68 19.44 -19.35
CA ASN A 11 -25.61 20.33 -18.89
C ASN A 11 -25.84 21.74 -19.44
N THR A 12 -25.97 22.72 -18.55
CA THR A 12 -25.78 24.14 -18.88
C THR A 12 -24.94 24.78 -17.79
N ARG A 13 -23.62 24.85 -18.00
CA ARG A 13 -22.76 25.80 -17.28
C ARG A 13 -21.78 26.44 -18.26
N THR A 14 -21.92 27.77 -18.28
CA THR A 14 -20.94 28.82 -18.63
C THR A 14 -20.61 29.03 -20.11
N ASP A 15 -21.35 29.96 -20.71
CA ASP A 15 -20.88 30.89 -21.73
C ASP A 15 -19.62 31.63 -21.24
N LEU A 16 -18.49 31.40 -21.90
CA LEU A 16 -17.35 32.32 -21.92
C LEU A 16 -17.08 32.67 -23.37
N LYS A 17 -17.45 33.90 -23.74
CA LYS A 17 -17.02 34.57 -24.97
C LYS A 17 -15.49 34.54 -25.07
N ALA A 18 -14.97 33.82 -26.05
CA ALA A 18 -13.60 34.02 -26.53
C ALA A 18 -13.64 34.21 -28.05
N VAL A 19 -13.68 35.48 -28.45
CA VAL A 19 -13.54 35.93 -29.83
C VAL A 19 -12.05 35.91 -30.19
N LYS A 20 -11.75 35.34 -31.37
CA LYS A 20 -10.64 35.60 -32.31
C LYS A 20 -9.62 34.46 -32.49
N PRO A 21 -9.64 33.74 -33.63
CA PRO A 21 -8.48 33.02 -34.15
C PRO A 21 -7.72 33.92 -35.13
N ILE A 22 -6.50 34.35 -34.79
CA ILE A 22 -5.59 35.00 -35.75
C ILE A 22 -4.18 34.39 -35.64
N ASN A 23 -3.80 33.76 -36.74
CA ASN A 23 -2.47 33.59 -37.34
C ASN A 23 -1.72 32.24 -37.16
N PRO A 24 -1.61 31.43 -38.23
CA PRO A 24 -0.59 30.38 -38.34
C PRO A 24 0.75 30.99 -38.77
N GLY A 25 1.54 31.40 -37.78
CA GLY A 25 2.90 31.90 -37.94
C GLY A 25 3.89 30.80 -38.31
N ARG A 26 4.07 30.61 -39.62
CA ARG A 26 5.16 29.91 -40.30
C ARG A 26 6.54 30.37 -39.80
N HIS A 27 7.19 29.60 -38.94
CA HIS A 27 8.64 29.65 -38.77
C HIS A 27 9.27 28.46 -39.49
N ARG A 28 9.72 28.70 -40.73
CA ARG A 28 10.87 27.99 -41.29
C ARG A 28 12.12 28.74 -40.82
N ASN A 29 13.23 28.01 -40.79
CA ASN A 29 14.62 28.37 -40.46
C ASN A 29 15.00 27.78 -39.10
N SER A 30 16.02 26.95 -38.97
CA SER A 30 17.06 26.55 -39.91
C SER A 30 17.74 25.33 -39.32
N ALA A 31 17.88 24.27 -40.11
CA ALA A 31 18.91 23.28 -39.84
C ALA A 31 20.24 24.02 -39.80
N ARG A 32 20.86 24.07 -38.63
CA ARG A 32 22.25 24.47 -38.47
C ARG A 32 22.90 23.46 -37.54
N GLU A 33 23.66 22.59 -38.20
CA GLU A 33 24.93 22.05 -37.73
C GLU A 33 24.87 21.36 -36.36
N ALA A 34 24.71 20.03 -36.43
CA ALA A 34 25.30 19.13 -35.45
C ALA A 34 26.82 19.33 -35.49
N ASP A 35 27.33 20.20 -34.62
CA ASP A 35 28.74 20.31 -34.30
C ASP A 35 28.89 20.22 -32.78
N GLY A 36 29.64 19.21 -32.33
CA GLY A 36 30.08 19.02 -30.95
C GLY A 36 29.00 18.96 -29.88
N ALA A 37 28.50 17.77 -29.56
CA ALA A 37 27.88 17.50 -28.26
C ALA A 37 28.95 17.55 -27.16
N VAL A 38 29.44 18.75 -26.85
CA VAL A 38 30.05 19.03 -25.56
C VAL A 38 28.85 19.11 -24.63
N GLU A 39 28.62 18.05 -23.85
CA GLU A 39 27.60 18.06 -22.80
C GLU A 39 27.85 19.31 -21.96
N ASP A 40 26.94 20.27 -22.09
CA ASP A 40 27.04 21.53 -21.35
C ASP A 40 26.76 21.18 -19.89
N HIS A 41 27.83 20.83 -19.18
CA HIS A 41 27.80 20.25 -17.83
C HIS A 41 27.18 21.24 -16.85
N GLU A 42 27.35 22.55 -17.08
CA GLU A 42 26.71 23.59 -16.28
C GLU A 42 25.19 23.54 -16.47
N LEU A 43 24.71 23.50 -17.72
CA LEU A 43 23.29 23.36 -18.04
C LEU A 43 22.70 22.06 -17.50
N THR A 44 23.44 20.95 -17.60
CA THR A 44 23.05 19.66 -17.04
C THR A 44 22.94 19.72 -15.50
N SER A 45 23.87 20.41 -14.84
CA SER A 45 23.84 20.61 -13.39
C SER A 45 22.72 21.54 -12.96
N TYR A 46 22.41 22.60 -13.71
CA TYR A 46 21.27 23.48 -13.46
C TYR A 46 19.94 22.76 -13.65
N LEU A 47 19.82 21.91 -14.68
CA LEU A 47 18.65 21.07 -14.90
C LEU A 47 18.51 19.98 -13.83
N ALA A 48 19.62 19.43 -13.33
CA ALA A 48 19.58 18.49 -12.19
C ALA A 48 19.19 19.18 -10.89
N ALA A 49 19.63 20.42 -10.64
CA ALA A 49 19.25 21.18 -9.46
C ALA A 49 17.79 21.67 -9.49
N LEU A 50 17.24 21.92 -10.68
CA LEU A 50 15.84 22.29 -10.87
C LEU A 50 14.93 21.08 -11.05
N ALA A 51 15.49 19.91 -11.40
CA ALA A 51 14.76 18.67 -11.35
C ALA A 51 14.32 18.47 -9.90
N PRO A 52 13.01 18.42 -9.62
CA PRO A 52 12.56 18.19 -8.27
C PRO A 52 13.16 16.85 -7.84
N GLU A 53 13.81 16.81 -6.68
CA GLU A 53 14.38 15.64 -5.96
C GLU A 53 13.31 14.56 -5.65
N THR A 54 12.21 14.54 -6.41
CA THR A 54 11.03 13.71 -6.29
C THR A 54 10.60 13.11 -7.64
N ALA A 55 11.26 13.40 -8.77
CA ALA A 55 10.93 12.84 -10.08
C ALA A 55 11.34 11.36 -10.27
N THR A 56 11.81 10.67 -9.23
CA THR A 56 11.91 9.20 -9.14
C THR A 56 11.23 8.66 -7.85
N GLY A 57 10.40 9.45 -7.19
CA GLY A 57 9.54 9.03 -6.08
C GLY A 57 8.09 8.91 -6.54
N PRO A 58 7.54 7.70 -6.73
CA PRO A 58 6.16 7.54 -7.13
C PRO A 58 5.23 7.71 -5.93
N GLU A 59 4.92 8.94 -5.54
CA GLU A 59 3.68 9.27 -4.79
C GLU A 59 2.47 9.15 -5.75
N SER A 60 2.36 8.01 -6.42
CA SER A 60 1.25 7.64 -7.28
C SER A 60 0.57 6.43 -6.67
N THR A 61 -0.50 6.70 -5.93
CA THR A 61 -1.51 5.72 -5.51
C THR A 61 -2.35 5.22 -6.71
N GLY A 62 -1.85 5.38 -7.93
CA GLY A 62 -2.41 4.84 -9.16
C GLY A 62 -2.05 3.36 -9.31
N THR A 63 -3.03 2.52 -8.97
CA THR A 63 -3.23 1.12 -9.42
C THR A 63 -2.09 0.47 -10.21
N GLY A 64 -1.19 -0.26 -9.53
CA GLY A 64 -0.39 -1.29 -10.20
C GLY A 64 1.00 -1.53 -9.61
N LYS A 65 1.09 -2.52 -8.71
CA LYS A 65 2.29 -3.30 -8.36
C LYS A 65 3.38 -2.70 -7.44
N ARG A 66 3.25 -1.48 -6.90
CA ARG A 66 4.33 -0.88 -6.07
C ARG A 66 4.14 -0.99 -4.55
N PHE A 67 2.93 -1.21 -4.07
CA PHE A 67 2.69 -1.64 -2.70
C PHE A 67 2.79 -3.17 -2.71
N GLY A 68 3.92 -3.73 -2.24
CA GLY A 68 4.16 -5.18 -2.25
C GLY A 68 2.93 -5.92 -1.74
N GLU A 69 2.40 -6.84 -2.56
CA GLU A 69 1.19 -7.67 -2.40
C GLU A 69 0.22 -7.32 -1.24
N ALA A 70 -0.12 -6.05 -1.07
CA ALA A 70 -0.94 -5.62 0.05
C ALA A 70 -2.38 -6.00 -0.27
N GLN A 71 -2.83 -7.11 0.31
CA GLN A 71 -4.18 -7.60 0.14
C GLN A 71 -5.14 -6.74 0.96
N VAL A 72 -6.14 -6.18 0.28
CA VAL A 72 -7.23 -5.44 0.94
C VAL A 72 -8.34 -6.42 1.26
N TYR A 73 -8.56 -6.66 2.55
CA TYR A 73 -9.67 -7.50 3.01
C TYR A 73 -10.87 -6.65 3.40
N GLN A 74 -12.05 -6.99 2.87
CA GLN A 74 -13.31 -6.36 3.27
C GLN A 74 -13.93 -7.15 4.43
N LEU A 75 -14.08 -6.51 5.59
CA LEU A 75 -14.73 -7.10 6.76
C LEU A 75 -16.24 -6.85 6.70
N ARG A 76 -17.04 -7.92 6.69
CA ARG A 76 -18.50 -7.86 6.82
C ARG A 76 -18.91 -8.35 8.21
N MET A 77 -19.75 -7.58 8.89
CA MET A 77 -20.19 -7.86 10.26
C MET A 77 -21.72 -7.81 10.35
N SER A 78 -22.28 -8.44 11.38
CA SER A 78 -23.70 -8.28 11.70
C SER A 78 -23.98 -6.86 12.19
N LEU A 79 -25.25 -6.43 12.09
CA LEU A 79 -25.67 -5.09 12.52
C LEU A 79 -25.31 -4.81 13.97
N ILE A 80 -25.59 -5.76 14.87
CA ILE A 80 -25.32 -5.64 16.31
C ILE A 80 -23.82 -5.51 16.58
N ALA A 81 -22.99 -6.32 15.91
CA ALA A 81 -21.53 -6.23 16.10
C ALA A 81 -20.98 -4.89 15.58
N SER A 82 -21.54 -4.37 14.48
CA SER A 82 -21.15 -3.08 13.92
C SER A 82 -21.52 -1.89 14.82
N SER A 83 -22.66 -1.95 15.53
CA SER A 83 -23.04 -0.89 16.49
C SER A 83 -22.13 -0.93 17.71
N GLN A 84 -21.89 -2.11 18.27
CA GLN A 84 -20.99 -2.28 19.42
C GLN A 84 -19.57 -1.78 19.11
N LEU A 85 -19.03 -2.13 17.95
CA LEU A 85 -17.72 -1.65 17.53
C LEU A 85 -17.67 -0.11 17.44
N ARG A 86 -18.75 0.51 16.94
CA ARG A 86 -18.84 1.97 16.85
C ARG A 86 -18.87 2.62 18.22
N ASP A 87 -19.64 2.08 19.15
CA ASP A 87 -19.76 2.61 20.50
C ASP A 87 -18.41 2.55 21.23
N ILE A 88 -17.73 1.40 21.17
CA ILE A 88 -16.40 1.22 21.78
C ILE A 88 -15.35 2.13 21.10
N ALA A 89 -15.41 2.27 19.79
CA ALA A 89 -14.51 3.17 19.06
C ALA A 89 -14.71 4.63 19.48
N GLN A 90 -15.96 5.05 19.69
CA GLN A 90 -16.30 6.39 20.16
C GLN A 90 -15.79 6.64 21.58
N GLU A 91 -15.98 5.68 22.50
CA GLU A 91 -15.44 5.76 23.86
C GLU A 91 -13.91 5.90 23.88
N ARG A 92 -13.23 5.23 22.94
CA ARG A 92 -11.76 5.26 22.81
C ARG A 92 -11.23 6.42 21.95
N GLY A 93 -12.11 7.23 21.36
CA GLY A 93 -11.71 8.33 20.47
C GLY A 93 -11.03 7.85 19.18
N THR A 94 -11.37 6.66 18.69
CA THR A 94 -10.77 6.04 17.49
C THR A 94 -11.82 5.83 16.39
N SER A 95 -11.36 5.58 15.16
CA SER A 95 -12.29 5.19 14.09
C SER A 95 -12.66 3.70 14.22
N PRO A 96 -13.92 3.30 13.93
CA PRO A 96 -14.32 1.90 14.01
C PRO A 96 -13.46 0.97 13.14
N GLN A 97 -12.99 1.46 11.98
CA GLN A 97 -12.12 0.71 11.08
C GLN A 97 -10.72 0.50 11.67
N ALA A 98 -10.14 1.54 12.30
CA ALA A 98 -8.84 1.42 12.96
C ALA A 98 -8.92 0.43 14.13
N LEU A 99 -9.95 0.55 14.97
CA LEU A 99 -10.15 -0.35 16.11
C LEU A 99 -10.29 -1.81 15.67
N ALA A 100 -11.07 -2.09 14.63
CA ALA A 100 -11.20 -3.44 14.09
C ALA A 100 -9.87 -4.00 13.57
N ARG A 101 -9.09 -3.18 12.87
CA ARG A 101 -7.75 -3.57 12.40
C ARG A 101 -6.85 -3.92 13.58
N ASP A 102 -6.82 -3.09 14.60
CA ASP A 102 -5.94 -3.27 15.75
C ASP A 102 -6.28 -4.55 16.50
N TRP A 103 -7.57 -4.84 16.74
CA TRP A 103 -8.00 -6.09 17.36
C TRP A 103 -7.66 -7.33 16.53
N ILE A 104 -7.78 -7.27 15.20
CA ILE A 104 -7.40 -8.37 14.32
C ILE A 104 -5.89 -8.62 14.43
N LEU A 105 -5.07 -7.57 14.37
CA LEU A 105 -3.62 -7.68 14.49
C LEU A 105 -3.20 -8.20 15.87
N GLU A 106 -3.84 -7.70 16.92
CA GLU A 106 -3.65 -8.17 18.28
C GLU A 106 -3.96 -9.67 18.35
N ARG A 107 -5.15 -10.10 17.89
CA ARG A 107 -5.53 -11.52 17.92
C ARG A 107 -4.59 -12.43 17.13
N LEU A 108 -4.13 -11.99 15.97
CA LEU A 108 -3.14 -12.73 15.18
C LEU A 108 -1.80 -12.86 15.90
N SER A 109 -1.37 -11.82 16.63
CA SER A 109 -0.15 -11.87 17.43
C SER A 109 -0.23 -12.91 18.55
N TRP A 110 -1.38 -12.98 19.24
CA TRP A 110 -1.65 -14.00 20.27
C TRP A 110 -1.60 -15.41 19.69
N GLU A 111 -2.23 -15.62 18.54
CA GLU A 111 -2.26 -16.93 17.87
C GLU A 111 -0.86 -17.37 17.42
N SER A 112 -0.06 -16.45 16.86
CA SER A 112 1.33 -16.73 16.47
C SER A 112 2.20 -17.12 17.66
N GLN A 113 2.06 -16.41 18.78
CA GLN A 113 2.79 -16.72 20.00
C GLN A 113 2.39 -18.09 20.56
N ALA A 114 1.09 -18.40 20.62
CA ALA A 114 0.58 -19.69 21.07
C ALA A 114 1.11 -20.86 20.21
N ALA A 115 1.07 -20.72 18.89
CA ALA A 115 1.61 -21.71 17.96
C ALA A 115 3.12 -21.94 18.14
N SER A 116 3.87 -20.87 18.41
CA SER A 116 5.31 -20.95 18.65
C SER A 116 5.65 -21.66 19.97
N ALA A 117 4.84 -21.47 21.02
CA ALA A 117 4.99 -22.14 22.30
C ALA A 117 4.72 -23.64 22.16
N GLN A 118 3.64 -24.00 21.45
CA GLN A 118 3.31 -25.39 21.16
C GLN A 118 4.43 -26.11 20.40
N ARG A 119 5.05 -25.44 19.41
CA ARG A 119 6.18 -26.01 18.66
C ARG A 119 7.40 -26.26 19.56
N ARG A 120 7.70 -25.37 20.50
CA ARG A 120 8.81 -25.56 21.45
C ARG A 120 8.55 -26.75 22.37
N GLN A 121 7.33 -26.87 22.90
CA GLN A 121 6.93 -28.02 23.72
C GLN A 121 7.17 -29.33 22.97
N PHE A 122 6.66 -29.49 21.74
CA PHE A 122 6.91 -30.68 20.94
C PHE A 122 8.40 -30.96 20.66
N ALA A 123 9.23 -29.92 20.46
CA ALA A 123 10.67 -30.08 20.27
C ALA A 123 11.38 -30.56 21.55
N ASP A 124 11.00 -30.02 22.71
CA ASP A 124 11.54 -30.43 24.01
C ASP A 124 11.15 -31.88 24.32
N HIS A 125 9.92 -32.30 23.99
CA HIS A 125 9.47 -33.68 24.18
C HIS A 125 10.14 -34.67 23.22
N ALA A 126 10.43 -34.26 21.97
CA ALA A 126 11.16 -35.06 21.00
C ALA A 126 12.66 -35.17 21.33
N GLY A 127 13.24 -34.18 22.02
CA GLY A 127 14.62 -34.21 22.53
C GLY A 127 14.80 -35.04 23.80
N THR A 128 13.73 -35.33 24.54
CA THR A 128 13.78 -36.17 25.77
C THR A 128 13.54 -37.66 25.52
N ALA A 129 13.27 -38.08 24.29
CA ALA A 129 13.16 -39.50 23.93
C ALA A 129 14.53 -40.03 23.45
N ASN A 130 15.21 -40.80 24.31
CA ASN A 130 16.47 -41.54 24.06
C ASN A 130 17.80 -40.79 24.25
N THR A 131 18.03 -40.20 25.42
CA THR A 131 19.38 -40.30 26.01
C THR A 131 19.36 -41.43 27.01
N ASP A 132 19.55 -42.61 26.45
CA ASP A 132 19.91 -43.86 27.09
C ASP A 132 21.05 -43.63 28.10
N GLN A 133 20.70 -43.45 29.38
CA GLN A 133 21.65 -43.49 30.49
C GLN A 133 22.04 -44.95 30.73
N HIS A 134 22.81 -45.53 29.82
CA HIS A 134 23.58 -46.73 30.11
C HIS A 134 24.76 -46.35 31.01
N VAL A 135 24.53 -46.35 32.32
CA VAL A 135 25.60 -46.42 33.32
C VAL A 135 26.16 -47.84 33.26
N PHE A 136 27.27 -48.01 32.53
CA PHE A 136 28.11 -49.21 32.65
C PHE A 136 28.92 -49.10 33.95
N ASP A 137 28.39 -49.65 35.04
CA ASP A 137 29.19 -49.89 36.25
C ASP A 137 30.27 -50.93 35.93
N LYS A 138 31.47 -50.42 35.63
CA LYS A 138 32.68 -51.19 35.34
C LYS A 138 33.37 -51.59 36.64
N ASN A 139 32.73 -52.46 37.44
CA ASN A 139 33.34 -53.01 38.65
C ASN A 139 33.48 -54.53 38.53
N TRP A 140 34.43 -54.97 37.69
CA TRP A 140 35.09 -56.26 37.81
C TRP A 140 36.52 -55.99 38.28
N SER A 141 36.80 -56.30 39.54
CA SER A 141 38.07 -56.85 40.05
C SER A 141 37.86 -57.39 41.45
#